data_AF-A0A0S7Z5Y4-F1
#
_entry.id   AF-A0A0S7Z5Y4-F1
#
_cell.length_a   1.000
_cell.length_b   1.000
_cell.length_c   1.000
_cell.angle_alpha   90.00
_cell.angle_beta   90.00
_cell.angle_gamma   90.00
#
_symmetry.space_group_name_H-M   'P 1'
#
loop_
_entity.id
_entity.type
_entity.pdbx_description
1 polymer ?
#
loop_
_entity_poly.entity_id
_entity_poly.type
_entity_poly.pdbx_seq_one_letter_code
_entity_poly.pdbx_strand_id
1 'polypeptide(L)'
;MIIMVKKILSDGSECRKCKEVNDFLKEKQLLDRIDKIVYADPRNPNEEGMKLAKYWSMKRAPFFIIEEEGRTVIYSSVMELIRKELQ
;
A
#
# COMPACT_ATOMS: atom_id res chain seq x y z
N MET A 1 9.81 6.23 -6.28
CA MET A 1 9.16 4.91 -6.37
C MET A 1 8.02 4.83 -5.35
N ILE A 2 6.85 4.36 -5.77
CA ILE A 2 5.62 4.26 -4.99
C ILE A 2 5.26 2.78 -4.80
N ILE A 3 5.37 2.29 -3.57
CA ILE A 3 4.95 0.94 -3.18
C ILE A 3 3.61 1.02 -2.46
N MET A 4 2.60 0.32 -2.96
CA MET A 4 1.34 0.10 -2.25
C MET A 4 1.36 -1.25 -1.53
N VAL A 5 1.24 -1.21 -0.20
CA VAL A 5 1.12 -2.41 0.62
C VAL A 5 -0.35 -2.70 0.89
N LYS A 6 -0.84 -3.83 0.38
CA LYS A 6 -2.19 -4.36 0.59
C LYS A 6 -2.14 -5.48 1.65
N LYS A 7 -3.27 -5.84 2.23
CA LYS A 7 -3.35 -6.89 3.26
C LYS A 7 -4.27 -8.01 2.83
N ILE A 8 -3.80 -9.24 3.03
CA ILE A 8 -4.63 -10.44 3.01
C ILE A 8 -5.04 -10.75 4.45
N LEU A 9 -6.30 -11.10 4.65
CA LEU A 9 -6.85 -11.49 5.94
C LEU A 9 -6.51 -12.96 6.22
N SER A 10 -6.64 -13.39 7.48
CA SER A 10 -6.34 -14.78 7.87
C SER A 10 -7.22 -15.82 7.14
N ASP A 11 -8.40 -15.41 6.68
CA ASP A 11 -9.31 -16.23 5.86
C ASP A 11 -8.91 -16.29 4.37
N GLY A 12 -7.86 -15.57 3.98
CA GLY A 12 -7.34 -15.49 2.61
C GLY A 12 -8.01 -14.45 1.72
N SER A 13 -9.03 -13.76 2.22
CA SER A 13 -9.66 -12.66 1.48
C SER A 13 -8.79 -11.40 1.52
N GLU A 14 -8.88 -10.59 0.46
CA GLU A 14 -8.27 -9.26 0.47
C GLU A 14 -9.02 -8.32 1.42
N CYS A 15 -8.28 -7.48 2.14
CA CYS A 15 -8.87 -6.48 3.01
C CYS A 15 -9.86 -5.57 2.25
N ARG A 16 -11.06 -5.36 2.78
CA ARG A 16 -12.11 -4.56 2.13
C ARG A 16 -11.59 -3.18 1.69
N LYS A 17 -10.84 -2.51 2.57
CA LYS A 17 -10.29 -1.18 2.28
C LYS A 17 -9.25 -1.20 1.16
N CYS A 18 -8.50 -2.29 1.03
CA CYS A 18 -7.51 -2.49 0.00
C CYS A 18 -8.18 -2.57 -1.37
N LYS A 19 -9.30 -3.29 -1.45
CA LYS A 19 -10.13 -3.36 -2.65
C LYS A 19 -10.72 -2.00 -3.02
N GLU A 20 -11.36 -1.31 -2.06
CA GLU A 20 -11.94 0.03 -2.25
C GLU A 20 -10.91 1.03 -2.81
N VAL A 21 -9.70 1.07 -2.22
CA VAL A 21 -8.64 2.00 -2.64
C VAL A 21 -8.07 1.61 -4.00
N ASN A 22 -7.93 0.32 -4.28
CA ASN A 22 -7.47 -0.17 -5.58
C ASN A 22 -8.45 0.22 -6.71
N ASP A 23 -9.75 0.02 -6.48
CA ASP A 23 -10.79 0.38 -7.45
C ASP A 23 -10.85 1.90 -7.65
N PHE A 24 -10.74 2.68 -6.57
CA PHE A 24 -10.64 4.14 -6.64
C PHE A 24 -9.44 4.63 -7.47
N LEU A 25 -8.25 4.04 -7.28
CA LEU A 25 -7.06 4.39 -8.07
C LEU A 25 -7.23 4.02 -9.55
N LYS A 26 -7.90 2.91 -9.86
CA LYS A 26 -8.24 2.53 -11.25
C LYS A 26 -9.20 3.53 -11.89
N GLU A 27 -10.29 3.89 -11.19
CA GLU A 27 -11.26 4.88 -11.68
C GLU A 27 -10.62 6.23 -11.96
N LYS A 28 -9.60 6.60 -11.16
CA LYS A 28 -8.82 7.83 -11.36
C LYS A 28 -7.70 7.71 -12.40
N GLN A 29 -7.50 6.54 -13.01
CA GLN A 29 -6.37 6.26 -13.93
C GLN A 29 -5.00 6.54 -13.28
N LEU A 30 -4.91 6.36 -11.96
CA LEU A 30 -3.70 6.57 -11.16
C LEU A 30 -3.04 5.27 -10.73
N LEU A 31 -3.66 4.10 -10.98
CA LEU A 31 -3.07 2.82 -10.60
C LEU A 31 -1.70 2.60 -11.28
N ASP A 32 -1.54 3.05 -12.52
CA ASP A 32 -0.28 2.92 -13.28
C ASP A 32 0.86 3.79 -12.71
N ARG A 33 0.56 4.70 -11.77
CA ARG A 33 1.56 5.48 -11.03
C ARG A 33 2.12 4.71 -9.82
N ILE A 34 1.51 3.59 -9.45
CA ILE A 34 2.00 2.73 -8.39
C ILE A 34 3.03 1.77 -8.98
N ASP A 35 4.30 1.99 -8.68
CA ASP A 35 5.40 1.20 -9.22
C ASP A 35 5.37 -0.26 -8.75
N LYS A 36 4.90 -0.50 -7.52
CA LYS A 36 4.88 -1.84 -6.94
C LYS A 36 3.70 -2.05 -6.01
N ILE A 37 3.02 -3.19 -6.14
CA ILE A 37 1.99 -3.64 -5.21
C ILE A 37 2.50 -4.90 -4.51
N VAL A 38 2.49 -4.87 -3.18
CA VAL A 38 2.89 -6.02 -2.35
C VAL A 38 1.80 -6.37 -1.35
N TYR A 39 1.75 -7.64 -0.98
CA TYR A 39 0.75 -8.17 -0.06
C TYR A 39 1.38 -8.49 1.30
N ALA A 40 0.70 -8.07 2.35
CA ALA A 40 0.97 -8.44 3.72
C ALA A 40 -0.02 -9.54 4.11
N ASP A 41 0.42 -10.80 4.02
CA ASP A 41 -0.36 -11.96 4.46
C ASP A 41 0.16 -12.46 5.82
N PRO A 42 -0.65 -12.42 6.90
CA PRO A 42 -0.23 -12.92 8.22
C PRO A 42 0.09 -14.42 8.24
N ARG A 43 -0.38 -15.19 7.24
CA ARG A 43 -0.07 -16.62 7.08
C ARG A 43 1.34 -16.84 6.51
N ASN A 44 1.92 -15.80 5.89
CA ASN A 44 3.27 -15.83 5.36
C ASN A 44 4.10 -14.61 5.84
N PRO A 45 4.61 -14.65 7.08
CA PRO A 45 5.30 -13.50 7.69
C PRO A 45 6.61 -13.10 7.00
N ASN A 46 7.13 -13.95 6.11
CA ASN A 46 8.36 -13.69 5.36
C ASN A 46 8.14 -12.92 4.05
N GLU A 47 6.88 -12.70 3.66
CA GLU A 47 6.54 -11.88 2.50
C GLU A 47 6.95 -10.43 2.68
N GLU A 48 7.22 -9.79 1.55
CA GLU A 48 7.68 -8.41 1.51
C GLU A 48 6.71 -7.44 2.19
N GLY A 49 5.41 -7.56 1.94
CA GLY A 49 4.42 -6.68 2.57
C GLY A 49 4.36 -6.86 4.09
N MET A 50 4.56 -8.07 4.62
CA MET A 50 4.64 -8.31 6.06
C MET A 50 5.89 -7.68 6.69
N LYS A 51 7.04 -7.80 6.01
CA LYS A 51 8.29 -7.18 6.44
C LYS A 51 8.17 -5.64 6.44
N LEU A 52 7.59 -5.06 5.40
CA LEU A 52 7.37 -3.61 5.29
C LEU A 52 6.38 -3.11 6.34
N ALA A 53 5.26 -3.82 6.55
CA ALA A 53 4.30 -3.47 7.58
C ALA A 53 4.93 -3.49 8.98
N LYS A 54 5.77 -4.50 9.27
CA LYS A 54 6.51 -4.57 10.54
C LYS A 54 7.54 -3.44 10.66
N TYR A 55 8.34 -3.21 9.63
CA TYR A 55 9.40 -2.20 9.63
C TYR A 55 8.84 -0.79 9.90
N TRP A 56 7.75 -0.43 9.22
CA TRP A 56 7.08 0.87 9.39
C TRP A 56 6.03 0.88 10.52
N SER A 57 5.94 -0.17 11.34
CA SER A 57 4.96 -0.31 12.43
C SER A 57 3.50 -0.09 12.00
N MET A 58 3.19 -0.45 10.75
CA MET A 58 1.86 -0.28 10.16
C MET A 58 0.94 -1.44 10.52
N LYS A 59 -0.11 -1.13 11.28
CA LYS A 59 -1.13 -2.11 11.69
C LYS A 59 -2.29 -2.25 10.70
N ARG A 60 -2.51 -1.22 9.88
CA ARG A 60 -3.65 -1.11 8.95
C ARG A 60 -3.14 -1.01 7.51
N ALA A 61 -3.94 -1.55 6.59
CA ALA A 61 -3.70 -1.52 5.16
C ALA A 61 -4.98 -1.02 4.44
N PRO A 62 -4.85 -0.47 3.23
CA PRO A 62 -3.59 -0.24 2.52
C PRO A 62 -2.80 0.93 3.10
N PHE A 63 -1.51 0.96 2.81
CA PHE A 63 -0.65 2.12 2.99
C PHE A 63 0.37 2.19 1.85
N PHE A 64 1.02 3.33 1.71
CA PHE A 64 1.89 3.64 0.60
C PHE A 64 3.25 4.09 1.12
N ILE A 65 4.31 3.63 0.46
CA ILE A 65 5.69 3.98 0.74
C ILE A 65 6.22 4.70 -0.48
N ILE A 66 6.72 5.92 -0.27
CA ILE A 66 7.39 6.72 -1.29
C ILE A 66 8.87 6.67 -0.98
N GLU A 67 9.67 6.23 -1.95
CA GLU A 67 11.14 6.23 -1.89
C GLU A 67 11.69 7.09 -3.02
N GLU A 68 12.31 8.22 -2.67
CA GLU A 68 12.92 9.16 -3.61
C GLU A 68 14.18 9.76 -3.01
N GLU A 69 15.33 9.64 -3.69
CA GLU A 69 16.59 10.35 -3.36
C GLU A 69 16.94 10.44 -1.85
N GLY A 70 16.84 9.31 -1.13
CA GLY A 70 17.15 9.24 0.31
C GLY A 70 16.03 9.69 1.24
N ARG A 71 14.88 10.10 0.70
CA ARG A 71 13.65 10.37 1.43
C ARG A 71 12.72 9.16 1.37
N THR A 72 12.21 8.77 2.54
CA THR A 72 11.11 7.81 2.64
C THR A 72 9.91 8.44 3.34
N VAL A 73 8.73 8.35 2.72
CA VAL A 73 7.47 8.89 3.28
C VAL A 73 6.40 7.81 3.26
N ILE A 74 5.65 7.71 4.36
CA ILE A 74 4.54 6.76 4.49
C ILE A 74 3.21 7.51 4.46
N TYR A 75 2.32 7.10 3.57
CA TYR A 75 0.94 7.58 3.53
C TYR A 75 -0.02 6.45 3.89
N SER A 76 -0.90 6.67 4.86
CA SER A 76 -2.01 5.75 5.18
C SER A 76 -3.34 6.15 4.54
N SER A 77 -3.36 7.29 3.85
CA SER A 77 -4.52 7.85 3.16
C SER A 77 -4.21 8.00 1.68
N VAL A 78 -5.01 7.36 0.82
CA VAL A 78 -4.89 7.52 -0.64
C VAL A 78 -5.17 8.96 -1.07
N MET A 79 -6.07 9.67 -0.37
CA MET A 79 -6.37 11.07 -0.67
C MET A 79 -5.18 11.98 -0.39
N GLU A 80 -4.42 11.69 0.67
CA GLU A 80 -3.22 12.46 0.99
C GLU A 80 -2.08 12.16 0.00
N LEU A 81 -1.89 10.89 -0.35
CA LEU A 81 -0.95 10.48 -1.39
C LEU A 81 -1.22 11.22 -2.69
N ILE A 82 -2.46 11.19 -3.17
CA ILE A 82 -2.82 11.82 -4.44
C ILE A 82 -2.48 13.30 -4.41
N ARG A 83 -2.91 14.00 -3.35
CA ARG A 83 -2.72 15.44 -3.22
C ARG A 83 -1.26 15.88 -3.17
N LYS A 84 -0.37 15.05 -2.62
CA LYS A 84 1.02 15.42 -2.37
C LYS A 84 2.00 14.89 -3.41
N GLU A 85 1.72 13.74 -4.02
CA GLU A 85 2.70 13.01 -4.84
C GLU A 85 2.19 12.66 -6.25
N LEU A 86 0.87 12.65 -6.50
CA LEU A 86 0.29 12.21 -7.79
C LEU A 86 -0.46 13.30 -8.57
N GLN A 87 -0.54 14.52 -8.04
CA GLN A 87 -1.13 15.69 -8.71
C GLN A 87 -0.09 16.51 -9.46
#